data_AF-A0A8H2JC22-F1
#
_entry.id   AF-A0A8H2JC22-F1
#
_cell.length_a   1.000
_cell.length_b   1.000
_cell.length_c   1.000
_cell.angle_alpha   90.00
_cell.angle_beta   90.00
_cell.angle_gamma   90.00
#
_symmetry.space_group_name_H-M   'P 1'
#
loop_
_entity.id
_entity.type
_entity.pdbx_description
1 polymer ?
#
loop_
_entity_poly.entity_id
_entity_poly.type
_entity_poly.pdbx_seq_one_letter_code
_entity_poly.pdbx_strand_id
1 'polypeptide(L)'
;MRPQHFKLLTITAAAATVMLTAGCEAKVYGAAPPNKIALTVVPVVTALEMPEAPAAEPAAALTGLDARERSATNDAAAAGATISAAVLDRNTGQLIATGNGSAMPIASVAKLFIADDLLLQEAKGQIELTAADRQSLDTMLRSSDDSAAEIFWNRSGGNSVVSRVAARYGLTGTTVPYDGKWWNTMSTTTDLVHYYDQLLNGTGGLPPERASIILANLAASTPTGADGYPQRFGIPDGLYGEPVAVKQGWMPEWGGNNWMHMSTGVIGADRRYVMAIGSLQPTDDATARTTITNAVKTMFPGGRIS
;
A
#
# COMPACT_ATOMS: atom_id res chain seq x y z
N MET A 1 -15.86 -69.30 -38.62
CA MET A 1 -16.56 -69.94 -37.49
C MET A 1 -16.41 -69.03 -36.27
N ARG A 2 -17.54 -68.51 -35.74
CA ARG A 2 -17.64 -67.94 -34.37
C ARG A 2 -17.78 -69.11 -33.39
N PRO A 3 -17.26 -69.01 -32.16
CA PRO A 3 -18.13 -68.66 -31.01
C PRO A 3 -17.44 -67.66 -30.05
N GLN A 4 -18.11 -66.58 -29.69
CA GLN A 4 -18.95 -66.34 -28.49
C GLN A 4 -18.20 -65.75 -27.28
N HIS A 5 -18.79 -64.68 -26.78
CA HIS A 5 -18.34 -63.77 -25.73
C HIS A 5 -18.41 -64.37 -24.33
N PHE A 6 -17.52 -63.94 -23.45
CA PHE A 6 -17.91 -63.54 -22.08
C PHE A 6 -17.02 -62.37 -21.61
N LYS A 7 -17.65 -61.22 -21.37
CA LYS A 7 -17.08 -60.09 -20.64
C LYS A 7 -17.24 -60.39 -19.14
N LEU A 8 -16.17 -60.34 -18.37
CA LEU A 8 -16.23 -60.39 -16.91
C LEU A 8 -16.04 -58.96 -16.37
N LEU A 9 -17.08 -58.43 -15.73
CA LEU A 9 -17.02 -57.19 -14.95
C LEU A 9 -16.86 -57.56 -13.46
N THR A 10 -15.83 -56.97 -12.86
CA THR A 10 -15.69 -56.39 -11.50
C THR A 10 -16.43 -57.03 -10.31
N ILE A 11 -15.67 -57.28 -9.23
CA ILE A 11 -15.78 -56.64 -7.89
C ILE A 11 -14.88 -57.43 -6.91
N THR A 12 -13.88 -56.77 -6.32
CA THR A 12 -13.39 -57.15 -4.98
C THR A 12 -12.91 -55.92 -4.22
N ALA A 13 -13.38 -55.84 -2.98
CA ALA A 13 -13.46 -54.66 -2.12
C ALA A 13 -12.11 -54.24 -1.49
N ALA A 14 -11.96 -52.93 -1.29
CA ALA A 14 -10.94 -52.34 -0.42
C ALA A 14 -11.33 -52.56 1.06
N ALA A 15 -10.40 -53.08 1.86
CA ALA A 15 -10.55 -53.24 3.30
C ALA A 15 -10.27 -51.90 4.01
N ALA A 16 -11.22 -51.46 4.84
CA ALA A 16 -11.05 -50.33 5.76
C ALA A 16 -10.62 -50.85 7.14
N THR A 17 -9.48 -50.39 7.63
CA THR A 17 -8.95 -50.72 8.96
C THR A 17 -9.49 -49.72 9.97
N VAL A 18 -10.34 -50.17 10.90
CA VAL A 18 -10.75 -49.39 12.08
C VAL A 18 -9.86 -49.80 13.25
N MET A 19 -9.01 -48.89 13.74
CA MET A 19 -8.31 -49.05 15.02
C MET A 19 -9.20 -48.50 16.14
N LEU A 20 -9.59 -49.36 17.06
CA LEU A 20 -10.21 -49.00 18.35
C LEU A 20 -9.09 -48.87 19.39
N THR A 21 -8.86 -47.67 19.92
CA THR A 21 -8.07 -47.47 21.13
C THR A 21 -9.00 -47.29 22.33
N ALA A 22 -8.95 -48.26 23.23
CA ALA A 22 -9.66 -48.27 24.50
C ALA A 22 -9.01 -47.28 25.48
N GLY A 23 -9.80 -46.35 26.01
CA GLY A 23 -9.40 -45.47 27.11
C GLY A 23 -9.48 -46.20 28.45
N CYS A 24 -8.45 -46.04 29.28
CA CYS A 24 -8.45 -46.50 30.66
C CYS A 24 -9.31 -45.57 31.52
N GLU A 25 -10.35 -46.08 32.17
CA GLU A 25 -11.01 -45.42 33.30
C GLU A 25 -10.53 -46.04 34.62
N ALA A 26 -9.94 -45.22 35.49
CA ALA A 26 -9.69 -45.60 36.87
C ALA A 26 -10.97 -45.36 37.69
N LYS A 27 -11.58 -46.45 38.19
CA LYS A 27 -12.68 -46.40 39.15
C LYS A 27 -12.19 -45.93 40.52
N VAL A 28 -12.83 -44.89 41.07
CA VAL A 28 -12.77 -44.54 42.49
C VAL A 28 -14.17 -44.72 43.10
N TYR A 29 -14.26 -45.52 44.16
CA TYR A 29 -15.47 -45.69 44.96
C TYR A 29 -15.54 -44.59 46.02
N GLY A 30 -16.64 -43.82 46.04
CA GLY A 30 -16.95 -42.84 47.08
C GLY A 30 -18.46 -42.63 47.16
N ALA A 31 -19.02 -42.71 48.37
CA ALA A 31 -20.44 -42.62 48.66
C ALA A 31 -21.05 -41.26 48.28
N ALA A 32 -22.34 -41.25 47.90
CA ALA A 32 -23.05 -40.06 47.45
C ALA A 32 -23.33 -39.07 48.61
N PRO A 33 -23.00 -37.77 48.48
CA PRO A 33 -23.52 -36.76 49.39
C PRO A 33 -24.96 -36.36 49.00
N PRO A 34 -25.83 -36.03 49.97
CA PRO A 34 -27.15 -35.50 49.70
C PRO A 34 -27.04 -34.02 49.30
N ASN A 35 -27.99 -33.57 48.49
CA ASN A 35 -28.20 -32.19 48.04
C ASN A 35 -27.26 -31.70 46.93
N LYS A 36 -27.66 -31.99 45.68
CA LYS A 36 -27.30 -31.15 44.53
C LYS A 36 -28.07 -29.83 44.63
N ILE A 37 -27.43 -28.78 45.11
CA ILE A 37 -27.87 -27.42 44.76
C ILE A 37 -27.51 -27.25 43.29
N ALA A 38 -28.51 -27.16 42.42
CA ALA A 38 -28.30 -26.82 41.03
C ALA A 38 -27.81 -25.37 40.95
N LEU A 39 -26.51 -25.15 40.84
CA LEU A 39 -25.98 -23.86 40.41
C LEU A 39 -26.20 -23.72 38.92
N THR A 40 -27.27 -23.01 38.55
CA THR A 40 -27.43 -22.47 37.20
C THR A 40 -26.41 -21.36 37.04
N VAL A 41 -25.27 -21.65 36.38
CA VAL A 41 -24.35 -20.62 35.93
C VAL A 41 -24.98 -19.96 34.70
N VAL A 42 -25.70 -18.87 34.90
CA VAL A 42 -26.11 -17.98 33.82
C VAL A 42 -24.87 -17.21 33.39
N PRO A 43 -24.42 -17.25 32.12
CA PRO A 43 -23.39 -16.34 31.67
C PRO A 43 -23.99 -14.94 31.69
N VAL A 44 -23.63 -14.14 32.68
CA VAL A 44 -23.82 -12.70 32.61
C VAL A 44 -22.81 -12.20 31.60
N VAL A 45 -23.22 -12.14 30.33
CA VAL A 45 -22.51 -11.38 29.32
C VAL A 45 -22.80 -9.92 29.66
N THR A 46 -22.01 -9.35 30.56
CA THR A 46 -21.94 -7.90 30.67
C THR A 46 -21.34 -7.45 29.35
N ALA A 47 -22.18 -6.97 28.43
CA ALA A 47 -21.71 -6.18 27.32
C ALA A 47 -20.97 -5.00 27.96
N LEU A 48 -19.64 -5.06 28.00
CA LEU A 48 -18.86 -3.87 28.19
C LEU A 48 -19.16 -3.04 26.95
N GLU A 49 -20.04 -2.05 27.10
CA GLU A 49 -20.09 -0.93 26.18
C GLU A 49 -18.66 -0.39 26.14
N MET A 50 -17.93 -0.77 25.11
CA MET A 50 -16.69 -0.10 24.80
C MET A 50 -17.09 1.37 24.60
N PRO A 51 -16.43 2.32 25.27
CA PRO A 51 -16.66 3.71 24.97
C PRO A 51 -16.41 3.85 23.48
N GLU A 52 -17.43 4.25 22.73
CA GLU A 52 -17.26 4.66 21.35
C GLU A 52 -16.18 5.75 21.38
N ALA A 53 -15.08 5.51 20.66
CA ALA A 53 -14.03 6.50 20.56
C ALA A 53 -14.69 7.82 20.14
N PRO A 54 -14.39 8.96 20.79
CA PRO A 54 -14.98 10.22 20.42
C PRO A 54 -14.85 10.37 18.91
N ALA A 55 -15.96 10.65 18.20
CA ALA A 55 -15.91 10.99 16.79
C ALA A 55 -14.80 12.02 16.62
N ALA A 56 -13.75 11.66 15.85
CA ALA A 56 -12.62 12.55 15.64
C ALA A 56 -13.17 13.92 15.23
N GLU A 57 -12.71 14.99 15.88
CA GLU A 57 -13.17 16.34 15.57
C GLU A 57 -13.23 16.55 14.04
N PRO A 58 -14.35 17.07 13.52
CA PRO A 58 -14.59 17.12 12.09
C PRO A 58 -13.51 17.95 11.41
N ALA A 59 -12.84 17.36 10.42
CA ALA A 59 -12.35 17.96 9.17
C ALA A 59 -11.67 19.34 9.19
N ALA A 60 -11.23 19.89 10.32
CA ALA A 60 -10.58 21.20 10.38
C ALA A 60 -9.35 21.25 9.45
N ALA A 61 -8.60 20.14 9.41
CA ALA A 61 -7.48 19.89 8.52
C ALA A 61 -7.80 20.14 7.02
N LEU A 62 -8.89 19.55 6.52
CA LEU A 62 -9.26 19.61 5.11
C LEU A 62 -10.20 20.78 4.78
N THR A 63 -10.62 21.56 5.79
CA THR A 63 -11.48 22.72 5.58
C THR A 63 -10.78 23.74 4.68
N GLY A 64 -11.42 24.05 3.55
CA GLY A 64 -10.89 24.96 2.54
C GLY A 64 -9.72 24.41 1.72
N LEU A 65 -9.36 23.13 1.88
CA LEU A 65 -8.28 22.52 1.10
C LEU A 65 -8.59 22.53 -0.40
N ASP A 66 -9.85 22.36 -0.80
CA ASP A 66 -10.28 22.45 -2.19
C ASP A 66 -9.95 23.81 -2.84
N ALA A 67 -10.09 24.91 -2.09
CA ALA A 67 -9.72 26.24 -2.55
C ALA A 67 -8.19 26.42 -2.60
N ARG A 68 -7.47 25.88 -1.61
CA ARG A 68 -6.00 25.93 -1.55
C ARG A 68 -5.35 25.08 -2.65
N GLU A 69 -5.89 23.90 -2.95
CA GLU A 69 -5.46 23.05 -4.06
C GLU A 69 -5.69 23.72 -5.43
N ARG A 70 -6.82 24.41 -5.60
CA ARG A 70 -7.08 25.25 -6.78
C ARG A 70 -6.06 26.39 -6.89
N SER A 71 -5.73 27.06 -5.78
CA SER A 71 -4.67 28.08 -5.76
C SER A 71 -3.32 27.50 -6.16
N ALA A 72 -2.92 26.37 -5.56
CA ALA A 72 -1.68 25.68 -5.87
C ALA A 72 -1.59 25.28 -7.35
N THR A 73 -2.70 24.83 -7.93
CA THR A 73 -2.80 24.50 -9.36
C THR A 73 -2.61 25.73 -10.24
N ASN A 74 -3.23 26.85 -9.89
CA ASN A 74 -3.09 28.11 -10.63
C ASN A 74 -1.67 28.67 -10.53
N ASP A 75 -1.06 28.64 -9.34
CA ASP A 75 0.31 29.10 -9.10
C ASP A 75 1.31 28.24 -9.90
N ALA A 76 1.13 26.92 -9.89
CA ALA A 76 1.94 25.99 -10.67
C ALA A 76 1.76 26.21 -12.18
N ALA A 77 0.54 26.43 -12.65
CA ALA A 77 0.25 26.73 -14.06
C ALA A 77 0.89 28.05 -14.50
N ALA A 78 0.90 29.08 -13.64
CA ALA A 78 1.60 30.34 -13.89
C ALA A 78 3.13 30.14 -13.99
N ALA A 79 3.68 29.12 -13.31
CA ALA A 79 5.07 28.69 -13.44
C ALA A 79 5.32 27.71 -14.61
N GLY A 80 4.29 27.41 -15.41
CA GLY A 80 4.38 26.49 -16.55
C GLY A 80 4.27 25.00 -16.19
N ALA A 81 3.91 24.66 -14.95
CA ALA A 81 3.70 23.29 -14.52
C ALA A 81 2.22 22.87 -14.60
N THR A 82 1.98 21.63 -14.98
CA THR A 82 0.70 20.96 -14.72
C THR A 82 0.83 20.12 -13.48
N ILE A 83 -0.10 20.25 -12.53
CA ILE A 83 -0.14 19.42 -11.31
C ILE A 83 -1.43 18.64 -11.22
N SER A 84 -1.34 17.45 -10.62
CA SER A 84 -2.48 16.68 -10.14
C SER A 84 -2.21 16.32 -8.68
N ALA A 85 -3.24 16.42 -7.83
CA ALA A 85 -3.13 16.13 -6.41
C ALA A 85 -4.38 15.38 -5.92
N ALA A 86 -4.19 14.56 -4.90
CA ALA A 86 -5.27 13.92 -4.16
C ALA A 86 -4.88 13.79 -2.68
N VAL A 87 -5.81 14.10 -1.78
CA VAL A 87 -5.66 14.03 -0.33
C VAL A 87 -6.87 13.32 0.26
N LEU A 88 -6.63 12.27 1.05
CA LEU A 88 -7.64 11.49 1.73
C LEU A 88 -7.49 11.65 3.25
N ASP A 89 -8.57 11.98 3.95
CA ASP A 89 -8.71 11.74 5.39
C ASP A 89 -9.33 10.36 5.61
N ARG A 90 -8.54 9.41 6.10
CA ARG A 90 -8.97 8.02 6.28
C ARG A 90 -10.01 7.83 7.38
N ASN A 91 -10.11 8.77 8.33
CA ASN A 91 -11.09 8.67 9.42
C ASN A 91 -12.49 9.05 8.93
N THR A 92 -12.59 10.00 8.00
CA THR A 92 -13.88 10.50 7.48
C THR A 92 -14.22 9.96 6.11
N GLY A 93 -13.24 9.41 5.38
CA GLY A 93 -13.37 9.02 3.98
C GLY A 93 -13.40 10.19 3.01
N GLN A 94 -13.17 11.43 3.48
CA GLN A 94 -13.19 12.60 2.61
C GLN A 94 -11.96 12.60 1.69
N LEU A 95 -12.21 12.52 0.38
CA LEU A 95 -11.21 12.65 -0.68
C LEU A 95 -11.37 14.00 -1.37
N ILE A 96 -10.30 14.79 -1.39
CA ILE A 96 -10.19 16.01 -2.19
C ILE A 96 -9.15 15.76 -3.26
N ALA A 97 -9.48 16.06 -4.52
CA ALA A 97 -8.57 15.88 -5.64
C ALA A 97 -8.70 17.02 -6.64
N THR A 98 -7.57 17.41 -7.23
CA THR A 98 -7.45 18.51 -8.19
C THR A 98 -6.46 18.16 -9.30
N GLY A 99 -6.43 19.00 -10.33
CA GLY A 99 -5.69 18.77 -11.56
C GLY A 99 -6.53 18.09 -12.63
N ASN A 100 -5.86 17.57 -13.67
CA ASN A 100 -6.55 16.97 -14.82
C ASN A 100 -6.91 15.48 -14.63
N GLY A 101 -6.58 14.90 -13.48
CA GLY A 101 -6.82 13.49 -13.15
C GLY A 101 -6.16 12.49 -14.09
N SER A 102 -5.30 12.95 -15.01
CA SER A 102 -4.71 12.12 -16.05
C SER A 102 -3.58 11.27 -15.48
N ALA A 103 -3.46 10.05 -16.00
CA ALA A 103 -2.35 9.18 -15.64
C ALA A 103 -1.01 9.79 -16.11
N MET A 104 0.01 9.68 -15.28
CA MET A 104 1.38 10.12 -15.55
C MET A 104 2.37 9.04 -15.10
N PRO A 105 3.61 9.01 -15.61
CA PRO A 105 4.58 8.03 -15.16
C PRO A 105 4.88 8.29 -13.69
N ILE A 106 5.05 7.21 -12.92
CA ILE A 106 5.26 7.31 -11.47
C ILE A 106 6.71 7.10 -11.05
N ALA A 107 7.60 6.78 -12.00
CA ALA A 107 9.02 6.53 -11.78
C ALA A 107 9.25 5.65 -10.55
N SER A 108 10.08 6.11 -9.61
CA SER A 108 10.43 5.37 -8.39
C SER A 108 9.28 5.13 -7.40
N VAL A 109 8.09 5.69 -7.61
CA VAL A 109 6.90 5.28 -6.84
C VAL A 109 6.45 3.87 -7.24
N ALA A 110 6.76 3.39 -8.46
CA ALA A 110 6.47 2.02 -8.88
C ALA A 110 7.17 0.96 -7.99
N LYS A 111 8.24 1.34 -7.27
CA LYS A 111 8.92 0.48 -6.30
C LYS A 111 8.00 0.06 -5.14
N LEU A 112 6.93 0.80 -4.86
CA LEU A 112 5.89 0.37 -3.92
C LEU A 112 5.19 -0.90 -4.43
N PHE A 113 4.84 -0.93 -5.72
CA PHE A 113 4.19 -2.10 -6.32
C PHE A 113 5.14 -3.29 -6.38
N ILE A 114 6.42 -3.05 -6.65
CA ILE A 114 7.47 -4.08 -6.58
C ILE A 114 7.58 -4.66 -5.17
N ALA A 115 7.68 -3.81 -4.15
CA ALA A 115 7.79 -4.24 -2.76
C ALA A 115 6.54 -5.00 -2.28
N ASP A 116 5.35 -4.49 -2.61
CA ASP A 116 4.07 -5.11 -2.25
C ASP A 116 3.94 -6.52 -2.83
N ASP A 117 4.16 -6.65 -4.14
CA ASP A 117 4.05 -7.92 -4.83
C ASP A 117 5.10 -8.93 -4.34
N LEU A 118 6.35 -8.49 -4.15
CA LEU A 118 7.43 -9.31 -3.61
C LEU A 118 7.10 -9.83 -2.21
N LEU A 119 6.64 -8.96 -1.31
CA LEU A 119 6.29 -9.32 0.07
C LEU A 119 5.04 -10.21 0.13
N LEU A 120 4.09 -10.03 -0.79
CA LEU A 120 2.93 -10.91 -0.88
C LEU A 120 3.32 -12.32 -1.36
N GLN A 121 4.18 -12.42 -2.38
CA GLN A 121 4.69 -13.71 -2.86
C GLN A 121 5.45 -14.44 -1.74
N GLU A 122 6.24 -13.72 -0.96
CA GLU A 122 6.93 -14.29 0.20
C GLU A 122 5.93 -14.76 1.27
N ALA A 123 4.94 -13.94 1.63
CA ALA A 123 3.95 -14.31 2.63
C ALA A 123 3.14 -15.57 2.23
N LYS A 124 3.04 -15.84 0.93
CA LYS A 124 2.42 -17.05 0.36
C LYS A 124 3.38 -18.25 0.24
N GLY A 125 4.64 -18.11 0.66
CA GLY A 125 5.66 -19.15 0.53
C GLY A 125 6.07 -19.45 -0.92
N GLN A 126 5.81 -18.52 -1.84
CA GLN A 126 6.14 -18.68 -3.27
C GLN A 126 7.60 -18.34 -3.55
N ILE A 127 8.17 -17.46 -2.72
CA ILE A 127 9.59 -17.08 -2.75
C ILE A 127 10.11 -17.02 -1.31
N GLU A 128 11.43 -17.06 -1.18
CA GLU A 128 12.13 -16.75 0.06
C GLU A 128 12.99 -15.49 -0.16
N LEU A 129 12.95 -14.55 0.79
CA LEU A 129 13.83 -13.38 0.78
C LEU A 129 14.98 -13.60 1.75
N THR A 130 16.18 -13.59 1.19
CA THR A 130 17.43 -13.66 1.96
C THR A 130 17.64 -12.39 2.78
N ALA A 131 18.58 -12.42 3.73
CA ALA A 131 19.00 -11.21 4.44
C ALA A 131 19.49 -10.10 3.49
N ALA A 132 20.16 -10.47 2.40
CA ALA A 132 20.58 -9.51 1.36
C ALA A 132 19.38 -8.92 0.61
N ASP A 133 18.38 -9.73 0.26
CA ASP A 133 17.14 -9.24 -0.35
C ASP A 133 16.42 -8.23 0.57
N ARG A 134 16.40 -8.49 1.88
CA ARG A 134 15.83 -7.53 2.86
C ARG A 134 16.56 -6.20 2.86
N GLN A 135 17.89 -6.24 2.84
CA GLN A 135 18.70 -5.03 2.80
C GLN A 135 18.48 -4.25 1.49
N SER A 136 18.36 -4.94 0.36
CA SER A 136 18.03 -4.33 -0.93
C SER A 136 16.61 -3.76 -0.97
N LEU A 137 15.63 -4.41 -0.34
CA LEU A 137 14.27 -3.87 -0.18
C LEU A 137 14.29 -2.56 0.62
N ASP A 138 15.08 -2.53 1.70
CA ASP A 138 15.23 -1.34 2.53
C ASP A 138 15.86 -0.18 1.74
N THR A 139 16.97 -0.40 1.01
CA THR A 139 17.60 0.67 0.21
C THR A 139 16.72 1.10 -0.97
N MET A 140 15.99 0.17 -1.59
CA MET A 140 15.03 0.46 -2.66
C MET A 140 13.94 1.43 -2.18
N LEU A 141 13.41 1.23 -0.97
CA LEU A 141 12.33 2.06 -0.47
C LEU A 141 12.83 3.36 0.19
N ARG A 142 13.91 3.31 0.98
CA ARG A 142 14.45 4.47 1.70
C ARG A 142 15.19 5.44 0.79
N SER A 143 16.09 4.91 -0.04
CA SER A 143 17.01 5.70 -0.88
C SER A 143 16.74 5.52 -2.36
N SER A 144 15.62 4.91 -2.72
CA SER A 144 15.21 4.76 -4.12
C SER A 144 16.21 4.00 -5.01
N ASP A 145 16.95 3.03 -4.46
CA ASP A 145 17.93 2.21 -5.19
C ASP A 145 17.31 1.51 -6.42
N ASP A 146 17.76 1.89 -7.61
CA ASP A 146 17.31 1.35 -8.89
C ASP A 146 17.84 -0.07 -9.17
N SER A 147 19.04 -0.40 -8.68
CA SER A 147 19.62 -1.74 -8.86
C SER A 147 18.80 -2.78 -8.12
N ALA A 148 18.38 -2.46 -6.89
CA ALA A 148 17.48 -3.31 -6.12
C ALA A 148 16.11 -3.46 -6.80
N ALA A 149 15.54 -2.36 -7.32
CA ALA A 149 14.28 -2.40 -8.06
C ALA A 149 14.36 -3.26 -9.32
N GLU A 150 15.43 -3.13 -10.09
CA GLU A 150 15.65 -3.91 -11.31
C GLU A 150 15.72 -5.42 -11.02
N ILE A 151 16.42 -5.81 -9.95
CA ILE A 151 16.49 -7.21 -9.51
C ILE A 151 15.09 -7.73 -9.16
N PHE A 152 14.34 -7.03 -8.31
CA PHE A 152 13.02 -7.49 -7.86
C PHE A 152 11.95 -7.45 -8.95
N TRP A 153 12.01 -6.46 -9.84
CA TRP A 153 11.17 -6.35 -11.02
C TRP A 153 11.33 -7.57 -11.93
N ASN A 154 12.57 -7.89 -12.30
CA ASN A 154 12.89 -9.02 -13.16
C ASN A 154 12.53 -10.35 -12.47
N ARG A 155 12.87 -10.51 -11.19
CA ARG A 155 12.53 -11.70 -10.40
C ARG A 155 11.02 -11.94 -10.32
N SER A 156 10.21 -10.88 -10.32
CA SER A 156 8.76 -10.94 -10.16
C SER A 156 7.98 -10.92 -11.50
N GLY A 157 8.68 -11.05 -12.63
CA GLY A 157 8.06 -11.17 -13.94
C GLY A 157 7.68 -9.85 -14.61
N GLY A 158 8.41 -8.78 -14.32
CA GLY A 158 8.31 -7.48 -14.97
C GLY A 158 6.90 -6.87 -14.84
N ASN A 159 6.28 -6.55 -15.99
CA ASN A 159 4.93 -5.97 -16.08
C ASN A 159 3.87 -6.74 -15.26
N SER A 160 4.08 -8.03 -15.01
CA SER A 160 3.17 -8.84 -14.19
C SER A 160 3.02 -8.30 -12.77
N VAL A 161 4.04 -7.62 -12.23
CA VAL A 161 3.98 -6.93 -10.93
C VAL A 161 2.86 -5.89 -10.94
N VAL A 162 2.88 -4.97 -11.90
CA VAL A 162 1.88 -3.90 -12.01
C VAL A 162 0.49 -4.49 -12.26
N SER A 163 0.38 -5.48 -13.14
CA SER A 163 -0.91 -6.13 -13.42
C SER A 163 -1.53 -6.77 -12.17
N ARG A 164 -0.74 -7.48 -11.35
CA ARG A 164 -1.23 -8.12 -10.12
C ARG A 164 -1.61 -7.10 -9.05
N VAL A 165 -0.80 -6.05 -8.88
CA VAL A 165 -1.08 -4.99 -7.90
C VAL A 165 -2.31 -4.20 -8.32
N ALA A 166 -2.37 -3.70 -9.56
CA ALA A 166 -3.49 -2.93 -10.06
C ALA A 166 -4.82 -3.72 -9.96
N ALA A 167 -4.83 -5.01 -10.32
CA ALA A 167 -6.01 -5.85 -10.19
C ALA A 167 -6.46 -6.03 -8.74
N ARG A 168 -5.52 -6.29 -7.81
CA ARG A 168 -5.84 -6.58 -6.41
C ARG A 168 -6.31 -5.34 -5.64
N TYR A 169 -5.77 -4.18 -5.99
CA TYR A 169 -6.12 -2.88 -5.39
C TYR A 169 -7.22 -2.12 -6.16
N GLY A 170 -7.69 -2.62 -7.31
CA GLY A 170 -8.69 -1.94 -8.12
C GLY A 170 -8.20 -0.63 -8.77
N LEU A 171 -6.91 -0.54 -9.11
CA LEU A 171 -6.27 0.67 -9.64
C LEU A 171 -6.55 0.84 -11.15
N THR A 172 -7.75 1.30 -11.49
CA THR A 172 -8.24 1.35 -12.89
C THR A 172 -7.51 2.34 -13.79
N GLY A 173 -6.85 3.36 -13.24
CA GLY A 173 -6.04 4.32 -13.97
C GLY A 173 -4.57 3.91 -14.08
N THR A 174 -4.18 2.76 -13.51
CA THR A 174 -2.80 2.29 -13.45
C THR A 174 -2.52 1.29 -14.55
N THR A 175 -1.49 1.54 -15.36
CA THR A 175 -1.16 0.69 -16.51
C THR A 175 0.31 0.27 -16.51
N VAL A 176 0.55 -0.92 -17.07
CA VAL A 176 1.90 -1.45 -17.27
C VAL A 176 2.74 -0.53 -18.16
N PRO A 177 4.06 -0.43 -17.94
CA PRO A 177 4.93 0.34 -18.82
C PRO A 177 4.96 -0.27 -20.23
N TYR A 178 4.94 0.58 -21.24
CA TYR A 178 4.91 0.19 -22.66
C TYR A 178 6.21 -0.46 -23.14
N ASP A 179 7.31 -0.22 -22.45
CA ASP A 179 8.68 -0.65 -22.79
C ASP A 179 9.25 -1.67 -21.79
N GLY A 180 8.42 -2.16 -20.87
CA GLY A 180 8.82 -3.12 -19.84
C GLY A 180 9.67 -2.55 -18.71
N LYS A 181 9.88 -1.23 -18.68
CA LYS A 181 10.70 -0.55 -17.67
C LYS A 181 9.82 -0.01 -16.54
N TRP A 182 10.01 -0.51 -15.33
CA TRP A 182 9.13 -0.23 -14.19
C TRP A 182 8.89 1.26 -13.93
N TRP A 183 9.86 2.14 -14.22
CA TRP A 183 9.72 3.58 -14.01
C TRP A 183 8.69 4.24 -14.92
N ASN A 184 8.37 3.65 -16.07
CA ASN A 184 7.35 4.13 -17.00
C ASN A 184 5.94 3.59 -16.68
N THR A 185 5.75 2.96 -15.51
CA THR A 185 4.42 2.62 -15.01
C THR A 185 3.58 3.89 -14.91
N MET A 186 2.38 3.89 -15.50
CA MET A 186 1.49 5.03 -15.46
C MET A 186 0.48 4.84 -14.32
N SER A 187 0.14 5.89 -13.58
CA SER A 187 -0.93 5.87 -12.57
C SER A 187 -1.51 7.27 -12.37
N THR A 188 -2.63 7.34 -11.64
CA THR A 188 -3.29 8.60 -11.23
C THR A 188 -2.99 8.87 -9.76
N THR A 189 -3.08 10.14 -9.33
CA THR A 189 -2.94 10.48 -7.90
C THR A 189 -4.03 9.82 -7.05
N THR A 190 -5.24 9.67 -7.59
CA THR A 190 -6.34 8.98 -6.91
C THR A 190 -6.09 7.47 -6.76
N ASP A 191 -5.52 6.80 -7.78
CA ASP A 191 -5.12 5.40 -7.67
C ASP A 191 -4.03 5.22 -6.61
N LEU A 192 -3.03 6.12 -6.58
CA LEU A 192 -1.96 6.07 -5.59
C LEU A 192 -2.50 6.28 -4.15
N VAL A 193 -3.42 7.22 -3.96
CA VAL A 193 -4.11 7.40 -2.67
C VAL A 193 -4.92 6.16 -2.30
N HIS A 194 -5.63 5.58 -3.25
CA HIS A 194 -6.42 4.37 -3.04
C HIS A 194 -5.55 3.16 -2.68
N TYR A 195 -4.39 3.01 -3.33
CA TYR A 195 -3.39 2.00 -3.00
C TYR A 195 -2.96 2.10 -1.53
N TYR A 196 -2.60 3.29 -1.06
CA TYR A 196 -2.19 3.51 0.33
C TYR A 196 -3.32 3.23 1.34
N ASP A 197 -4.55 3.67 1.05
CA ASP A 197 -5.68 3.41 1.96
C ASP A 197 -5.93 1.92 2.13
N GLN A 198 -5.97 1.18 1.01
CA GLN A 198 -6.11 -0.27 1.00
C GLN A 198 -4.93 -1.02 1.62
N LEU A 199 -3.71 -0.49 1.48
CA LEU A 199 -2.51 -1.02 2.11
C LEU A 199 -2.61 -0.89 3.64
N LEU A 200 -3.14 0.23 4.14
CA LEU A 200 -3.27 0.52 5.57
C LEU A 200 -4.45 -0.22 6.21
N ASN A 201 -5.56 -0.38 5.50
CA ASN A 201 -6.75 -1.06 6.02
C ASN A 201 -6.77 -2.58 5.72
N GLY A 202 -5.81 -3.07 4.92
CA GLY A 202 -5.61 -4.48 4.59
C GLY A 202 -6.52 -5.01 3.49
N THR A 203 -7.43 -4.22 2.92
CA THR A 203 -8.32 -4.69 1.82
C THR A 203 -7.55 -4.95 0.53
N GLY A 204 -6.35 -4.37 0.39
CA GLY A 204 -5.42 -4.69 -0.68
C GLY A 204 -4.83 -6.10 -0.59
N GLY A 205 -5.11 -6.86 0.49
CA GLY A 205 -4.73 -8.27 0.62
C GLY A 205 -3.26 -8.53 0.94
N LEU A 206 -2.44 -7.49 1.12
CA LEU A 206 -1.11 -7.63 1.70
C LEU A 206 -1.25 -7.78 3.23
N PRO A 207 -0.65 -8.80 3.86
CA PRO A 207 -0.74 -8.96 5.30
C PRO A 207 -0.22 -7.72 6.07
N PRO A 208 -0.85 -7.31 7.18
CA PRO A 208 -0.49 -6.08 7.90
C PRO A 208 0.98 -6.01 8.34
N GLU A 209 1.58 -7.14 8.69
CA GLU A 209 3.00 -7.25 9.05
C GLU A 209 3.93 -6.95 7.85
N ARG A 210 3.49 -7.27 6.64
CA ARG A 210 4.22 -6.97 5.40
C ARG A 210 4.02 -5.52 4.98
N ALA A 211 2.80 -5.00 5.08
CA ALA A 211 2.52 -3.58 4.86
C ALA A 211 3.34 -2.69 5.81
N SER A 212 3.53 -3.14 7.06
CA SER A 212 4.35 -2.44 8.05
C SER A 212 5.82 -2.31 7.64
N ILE A 213 6.39 -3.28 6.92
CA ILE A 213 7.76 -3.20 6.38
C ILE A 213 7.88 -2.07 5.36
N ILE A 214 6.91 -1.95 4.45
CA ILE A 214 6.87 -0.86 3.46
C ILE A 214 6.79 0.47 4.18
N LEU A 215 5.81 0.63 5.06
CA LEU A 215 5.55 1.90 5.74
C LEU A 215 6.69 2.32 6.68
N ALA A 216 7.38 1.37 7.33
CA ALA A 216 8.56 1.67 8.13
C ALA A 216 9.72 2.18 7.27
N ASN A 217 9.95 1.59 6.10
CA ASN A 217 10.95 2.07 5.15
C ASN A 217 10.61 3.45 4.59
N LEU A 218 9.35 3.71 4.27
CA LEU A 218 8.88 5.02 3.82
C LEU A 218 9.05 6.09 4.91
N ALA A 219 8.84 5.75 6.19
CA ALA A 219 9.10 6.65 7.32
C ALA A 219 10.60 6.95 7.50
N ALA A 220 11.46 6.03 7.06
CA ALA A 220 12.91 6.14 7.09
C ALA A 220 13.50 6.62 5.74
N SER A 221 12.70 7.25 4.87
CA SER A 221 13.16 7.78 3.58
C SER A 221 14.34 8.74 3.77
N THR A 222 15.39 8.58 2.97
CA THR A 222 16.59 9.42 3.05
C THR A 222 16.42 10.70 2.24
N PRO A 223 17.06 11.82 2.64
CA PRO A 223 16.96 13.07 1.90
C PRO A 223 17.61 13.02 0.50
N THR A 224 18.57 12.10 0.33
CA THR A 224 19.31 11.86 -0.90
C THR A 224 19.11 10.42 -1.35
N GLY A 225 18.90 10.21 -2.65
CA GLY A 225 18.80 8.89 -3.26
C GLY A 225 20.15 8.17 -3.34
N ALA A 226 20.13 6.87 -3.63
CA ALA A 226 21.33 6.07 -3.82
C ALA A 226 22.19 6.56 -5.02
N ASP A 227 21.56 7.26 -5.95
CA ASP A 227 22.14 7.94 -7.11
C ASP A 227 22.69 9.35 -6.80
N GLY A 228 22.55 9.83 -5.56
CA GLY A 228 22.93 11.19 -5.16
C GLY A 228 21.85 12.25 -5.44
N TYR A 229 20.68 11.88 -5.97
CA TYR A 229 19.63 12.83 -6.28
C TYR A 229 19.00 13.42 -5.01
N PRO A 230 18.66 14.73 -4.95
CA PRO A 230 17.94 15.34 -3.83
C PRO A 230 16.48 14.85 -3.76
N GLN A 231 16.30 13.65 -3.19
CA GLN A 231 15.06 12.88 -3.16
C GLN A 231 13.99 13.49 -2.23
N ARG A 232 14.38 14.36 -1.30
CA ARG A 232 13.42 15.11 -0.47
C ARG A 232 12.81 16.26 -1.26
N PHE A 233 11.53 16.16 -1.57
CA PHE A 233 10.71 17.21 -2.19
C PHE A 233 9.21 16.89 -2.11
N GLY A 234 8.35 17.89 -2.34
CA GLY A 234 6.91 17.72 -2.31
C GLY A 234 6.40 17.58 -0.88
N ILE A 235 5.71 16.48 -0.58
CA ILE A 235 5.12 16.18 0.75
C ILE A 235 6.09 16.45 1.91
N PRO A 236 7.30 15.83 1.98
CA PRO A 236 8.17 16.00 3.14
C PRO A 236 8.65 17.44 3.36
N ASP A 237 8.86 18.25 2.31
CA ASP A 237 9.32 19.66 2.44
C ASP A 237 8.15 20.66 2.54
N GLY A 238 6.98 20.29 2.04
CA GLY A 238 5.76 21.07 2.16
C GLY A 238 5.11 20.92 3.52
N LEU A 239 5.13 19.72 4.09
CA LEU A 239 4.56 19.37 5.40
C LEU A 239 5.66 19.13 6.44
N TYR A 240 6.59 20.09 6.56
CA TYR A 240 7.76 19.98 7.45
C TYR A 240 7.42 19.89 8.95
N GLY A 241 6.19 20.22 9.35
CA GLY A 241 5.69 20.16 10.72
C GLY A 241 5.01 18.83 11.09
N GLU A 242 4.95 17.87 10.17
CA GLU A 242 4.24 16.60 10.33
C GLU A 242 5.18 15.39 10.24
N PRO A 243 4.91 14.30 10.97
CA PRO A 243 5.49 13.02 10.64
C PRO A 243 4.96 12.56 9.28
N VAL A 244 5.88 12.15 8.40
CA VAL A 244 5.56 11.67 7.06
C VAL A 244 6.28 10.36 6.78
N ALA A 245 5.64 9.47 6.02
CA ALA A 245 6.27 8.29 5.44
C ALA A 245 5.98 8.28 3.95
N VAL A 246 7.02 8.47 3.15
CA VAL A 246 6.89 8.96 1.78
C VAL A 246 7.73 8.18 0.80
N LYS A 247 7.24 8.08 -0.44
CA LYS A 247 8.01 7.65 -1.60
C LYS A 247 7.87 8.68 -2.71
N GLN A 248 9.02 9.09 -3.23
CA GLN A 248 9.11 10.00 -4.37
C GLN A 248 9.54 9.26 -5.64
N GLY A 249 9.21 9.86 -6.78
CA GLY A 249 9.65 9.50 -8.11
C GLY A 249 9.92 10.75 -8.94
N TRP A 250 10.89 10.67 -9.84
CA TRP A 250 11.21 11.75 -10.77
C TRP A 250 11.75 11.18 -12.07
N MET A 251 11.63 11.93 -13.16
CA MET A 251 12.32 11.65 -14.42
C MET A 251 12.42 12.91 -15.28
N PRO A 252 13.54 13.10 -16.00
CA PRO A 252 13.64 14.15 -17.01
C PRO A 252 12.96 13.73 -18.31
N GLU A 253 12.79 14.70 -19.21
CA GLU A 253 12.45 14.48 -20.62
C GLU A 253 11.15 13.67 -20.88
N TRP A 254 10.17 13.75 -19.98
CA TRP A 254 8.89 13.08 -20.20
C TRP A 254 7.99 13.88 -21.14
N GLY A 255 7.51 13.24 -22.22
CA GLY A 255 6.56 13.86 -23.14
C GLY A 255 7.08 15.17 -23.76
N GLY A 256 8.38 15.23 -24.04
CA GLY A 256 9.09 16.45 -24.43
C GLY A 256 10.09 16.85 -23.36
N ASN A 257 10.15 18.13 -23.01
CA ASN A 257 11.15 18.66 -22.07
C ASN A 257 10.67 18.66 -20.60
N ASN A 258 9.63 17.90 -20.24
CA ASN A 258 9.13 17.96 -18.87
C ASN A 258 10.05 17.21 -17.91
N TRP A 259 10.33 17.83 -16.77
CA TRP A 259 10.60 17.11 -15.55
C TRP A 259 9.27 16.63 -14.97
N MET A 260 9.19 15.31 -14.76
CA MET A 260 8.13 14.72 -13.96
C MET A 260 8.65 14.55 -12.54
N HIS A 261 7.85 15.00 -11.58
CA HIS A 261 8.03 14.72 -10.16
C HIS A 261 6.73 14.17 -9.58
N MET A 262 6.87 13.18 -8.70
CA MET A 262 5.77 12.56 -7.97
C MET A 262 6.18 12.42 -6.51
N SER A 263 5.33 12.86 -5.59
CA SER A 263 5.52 12.74 -4.14
C SER A 263 4.27 12.12 -3.54
N THR A 264 4.44 10.98 -2.87
CA THR A 264 3.32 10.21 -2.31
C THR A 264 3.63 9.74 -0.91
N GLY A 265 2.61 9.53 -0.09
CA GLY A 265 2.80 8.95 1.23
C GLY A 265 1.64 9.15 2.19
N VAL A 266 1.95 8.85 3.44
CA VAL A 266 1.04 8.96 4.57
C VAL A 266 1.55 10.02 5.54
N ILE A 267 0.64 10.76 6.15
CA ILE A 267 0.93 11.99 6.89
C ILE A 267 0.20 11.97 8.25
N GLY A 268 0.85 12.53 9.26
CA GLY A 268 0.25 12.83 10.56
C GLY A 268 0.20 11.64 11.52
N ALA A 269 -0.34 11.89 12.71
CA ALA A 269 -0.55 10.86 13.72
C ALA A 269 -1.37 9.69 13.14
N ASP A 270 -0.97 8.47 13.51
CA ASP A 270 -1.60 7.21 13.07
C ASP A 270 -1.76 7.05 11.55
N ARG A 271 -1.01 7.82 10.75
CA ARG A 271 -1.11 7.82 9.28
C ARG A 271 -2.55 8.11 8.83
N ARG A 272 -3.21 9.07 9.49
CA ARG A 272 -4.61 9.46 9.23
C ARG A 272 -4.80 9.95 7.80
N TYR A 273 -3.83 10.70 7.27
CA TYR A 273 -3.96 11.29 5.94
C TYR A 273 -3.08 10.57 4.93
N VAL A 274 -3.57 10.49 3.70
CA VAL A 274 -2.83 9.99 2.54
C VAL A 274 -2.80 11.08 1.50
N MET A 275 -1.65 11.29 0.86
CA MET A 275 -1.52 12.26 -0.22
C MET A 275 -0.71 11.68 -1.37
N ALA A 276 -1.11 12.03 -2.59
CA ALA A 276 -0.30 11.90 -3.79
C ALA A 276 -0.36 13.22 -4.57
N ILE A 277 0.80 13.72 -4.99
CA ILE A 277 0.91 14.90 -5.86
C ILE A 277 1.94 14.63 -6.94
N GLY A 278 1.59 14.93 -8.18
CA GLY A 278 2.46 14.82 -9.34
C GLY A 278 2.49 16.12 -10.13
N SER A 279 3.63 16.41 -10.75
CA SER A 279 3.83 17.58 -11.61
C SER A 279 4.59 17.24 -12.88
N LEU A 280 4.21 17.88 -13.99
CA LEU A 280 4.99 17.94 -15.23
C LEU A 280 5.35 19.39 -15.50
N GLN A 281 6.64 19.71 -15.64
CA GLN A 281 7.08 21.08 -15.90
C GLN A 281 8.26 21.12 -16.89
N PRO A 282 8.16 21.89 -17.99
CA PRO A 282 9.23 22.01 -18.98
C PRO A 282 10.29 23.03 -18.56
N THR A 283 11.02 22.73 -17.49
CA THR A 283 12.06 23.61 -16.90
C THR A 283 13.27 22.77 -16.44
N ASP A 284 14.18 23.32 -15.62
CA ASP A 284 15.25 22.53 -15.00
C ASP A 284 14.76 21.75 -13.77
N ASP A 285 15.52 20.73 -13.36
CA ASP A 285 15.20 19.89 -12.20
C ASP A 285 14.90 20.69 -10.92
N ALA A 286 15.78 21.63 -10.57
CA ALA A 286 15.70 22.33 -9.29
C ALA A 286 14.45 23.22 -9.24
N THR A 287 14.13 23.88 -10.35
CA THR A 287 12.90 24.65 -10.50
C THR A 287 11.67 23.75 -10.43
N ALA A 288 11.65 22.63 -11.16
CA ALA A 288 10.53 21.68 -11.15
C ALA A 288 10.24 21.10 -9.76
N ARG A 289 11.31 20.68 -9.08
CA ARG A 289 11.26 20.17 -7.70
C ARG A 289 10.78 21.22 -6.70
N THR A 290 11.13 22.48 -6.91
CA THR A 290 10.66 23.61 -6.10
C THR A 290 9.17 23.88 -6.33
N THR A 291 8.71 23.83 -7.58
CA THR A 291 7.30 24.05 -7.93
C THR A 291 6.36 23.06 -7.24
N ILE A 292 6.64 21.75 -7.33
CA ILE A 292 5.80 20.75 -6.66
C ILE A 292 5.82 20.91 -5.13
N THR A 293 6.96 21.30 -4.56
CA THR A 293 7.08 21.58 -3.13
C THR A 293 6.27 22.80 -2.71
N ASN A 294 6.30 23.88 -3.51
CA ASN A 294 5.51 25.08 -3.26
C ASN A 294 4.01 24.80 -3.39
N ALA A 295 3.59 23.94 -4.32
CA ALA A 295 2.20 23.52 -4.41
C ALA A 295 1.72 22.89 -3.09
N VAL A 296 2.51 22.00 -2.47
CA VAL A 296 2.18 21.45 -1.15
C VAL A 296 2.13 22.54 -0.06
N LYS A 297 3.06 23.51 -0.07
CA LYS A 297 3.05 24.63 0.89
C LYS A 297 1.83 25.53 0.74
N THR A 298 1.36 25.75 -0.48
CA THR A 298 0.11 26.49 -0.76
C THR A 298 -1.10 25.71 -0.26
N MET A 299 -1.13 24.39 -0.43
CA MET A 299 -2.19 23.50 0.08
C MET A 299 -2.23 23.47 1.62
N PHE A 300 -1.07 23.54 2.27
CA PHE A 300 -0.89 23.38 3.72
C PHE A 300 -0.03 24.51 4.31
N PRO A 301 -0.60 25.73 4.41
CA PRO A 301 0.12 26.86 4.99
C PRO A 301 0.49 26.55 6.45
N GLY A 302 1.74 26.82 6.82
CA GLY A 302 2.28 26.44 8.13
C GLY A 302 2.92 25.05 8.18
N GLY A 303 2.91 24.32 7.06
CA GLY A 303 3.59 23.03 6.92
C GLY A 303 2.99 21.91 7.74
N ARG A 304 1.69 22.00 8.03
CA ARG A 304 0.91 21.02 8.78
C ARG A 304 -0.39 20.71 8.08
N ILE A 305 -0.85 19.47 8.23
CA ILE A 305 -2.18 19.07 7.79
C ILE A 305 -3.19 19.21 8.93
N SER A 306 -2.72 19.19 10.20
CA SER A 306 -3.54 19.36 11.41
C SER A 306 -3.05 20.48 12.33
#